data_AF-A0A087VI75-F1
#
_entry.id   AF-A0A087VI75-F1
#
_cell.length_a   1.000
_cell.length_b   1.000
_cell.length_c   1.000
_cell.angle_alpha   90.00
_cell.angle_beta   90.00
_cell.angle_gamma   90.00
#
_symmetry.space_group_name_H-M   'P 1'
#
loop_
_entity.id
_entity.type
_entity.pdbx_description
1 polymer ?
#
loop_
_entity_poly.entity_id
_entity_poly.type
_entity_poly.pdbx_seq_one_letter_code
_entity_poly.pdbx_strand_id
1 'polypeptide(L)'
;VLRLHRALCWLQLFLEGLRTGQEDSRTSVICTDSYNASLATYHPWVIRKAATVAFCTLPPRNTFLEIMNVGTPEEAVAMLGEALPYIRDVYGITQELFAQHKLLDLP
;
A
#
# COMPACT_ATOMS: atom_id res chain seq x y z
N VAL A 1 12.89 -7.89 9.41
CA VAL A 1 11.50 -8.27 9.06
C VAL A 1 10.48 -7.19 9.43
N LEU A 2 10.46 -6.66 10.66
CA LEU A 2 9.50 -5.62 11.09
C LEU A 2 9.28 -4.45 10.11
N ARG A 3 10.36 -3.91 9.52
CA ARG A 3 10.26 -2.80 8.56
C ARG A 3 9.53 -3.19 7.27
N LEU A 4 9.77 -4.41 6.77
CA LEU A 4 9.05 -4.98 5.63
C LEU A 4 7.58 -5.20 5.99
N HIS A 5 7.30 -5.70 7.20
CA HIS A 5 5.95 -5.87 7.71
C HIS A 5 5.16 -4.54 7.77
N ARG A 6 5.79 -3.47 8.27
CA ARG A 6 5.20 -2.12 8.25
C ARG A 6 4.95 -1.62 6.82
N ALA A 7 5.87 -1.87 5.90
CA ALA A 7 5.69 -1.52 4.49
C ALA A 7 4.59 -2.34 3.80
N LEU A 8 4.39 -3.60 4.20
CA LEU A 8 3.33 -4.47 3.69
C LEU A 8 1.94 -3.90 4.02
N CYS A 9 1.77 -3.32 5.21
CA CYS A 9 0.53 -2.61 5.57
C CYS A 9 0.22 -1.47 4.59
N TRP A 10 1.23 -0.64 4.29
CA TRP A 10 1.08 0.44 3.31
C TRP A 10 0.72 -0.09 1.92
N LEU A 11 1.43 -1.12 1.46
CA LEU A 11 1.17 -1.74 0.16
C LEU A 11 -0.28 -2.27 0.09
N GLN A 12 -0.74 -2.97 1.13
CA GLN A 12 -2.10 -3.48 1.21
C GLN A 12 -3.13 -2.35 1.09
N LEU A 13 -2.96 -1.26 1.87
CA LEU A 13 -3.87 -0.12 1.82
C LEU A 13 -3.86 0.60 0.47
N PHE A 14 -2.69 0.72 -0.15
CA PHE A 14 -2.54 1.35 -1.46
C PHE A 14 -3.22 0.54 -2.57
N LEU A 15 -2.98 -0.77 -2.60
CA LEU A 15 -3.59 -1.67 -3.58
C LEU A 15 -5.10 -1.79 -3.39
N GLU A 16 -5.60 -1.80 -2.15
CA GLU A 16 -7.04 -1.75 -1.86
C GLU A 16 -7.67 -0.43 -2.31
N GLY A 17 -6.95 0.69 -2.12
CA GLY A 17 -7.37 2.00 -2.64
C GLY A 17 -7.41 2.06 -4.17
N LEU A 18 -6.44 1.44 -4.86
CA LEU A 18 -6.48 1.29 -6.32
C LEU A 18 -7.67 0.45 -6.78
N ARG A 19 -7.93 -0.66 -6.08
CA ARG A 19 -9.04 -1.57 -6.39
C ARG A 19 -10.40 -0.89 -6.26
N THR A 20 -10.58 -0.06 -5.24
CA THR A 20 -11.87 0.56 -4.88
C THR A 20 -12.06 1.99 -5.38
N GLY A 21 -10.99 2.64 -5.84
CA GLY A 21 -11.01 4.00 -6.38
C GLY A 21 -11.80 4.12 -7.68
N GLN A 22 -12.39 5.30 -7.91
CA GLN A 22 -13.04 5.67 -9.18
C GLN A 22 -12.01 5.82 -10.30
N GLU A 23 -12.45 5.72 -11.57
CA GLU A 23 -11.57 5.81 -12.75
C GLU A 23 -10.75 7.11 -12.83
N ASP A 24 -11.32 8.22 -12.39
CA ASP A 24 -10.69 9.55 -12.34
C ASP A 24 -9.82 9.77 -11.09
N SER A 25 -9.72 8.78 -10.20
CA SER A 25 -8.93 8.89 -8.98
C SER A 25 -7.44 9.05 -9.30
N ARG A 26 -6.78 9.94 -8.56
CA ARG A 26 -5.35 10.18 -8.69
C ARG A 26 -4.56 9.18 -7.87
N THR A 27 -3.74 8.35 -8.53
CA THR A 27 -2.82 7.39 -7.88
C THR A 27 -1.94 8.04 -6.82
N SER A 28 -1.48 9.27 -7.08
CA SER A 28 -0.69 10.07 -6.13
C SER A 28 -1.42 10.35 -4.83
N VAL A 29 -2.73 10.62 -4.89
CA VAL A 29 -3.58 10.85 -3.71
C VAL A 29 -3.78 9.55 -2.95
N ILE A 30 -4.20 8.48 -3.64
CA ILE A 30 -4.39 7.15 -3.02
C ILE A 30 -3.10 6.70 -2.31
N CYS A 31 -1.95 6.80 -2.99
CA CYS A 31 -0.66 6.40 -2.44
C CYS A 31 -0.26 7.24 -1.21
N THR A 32 -0.50 8.55 -1.26
CA THR A 32 -0.22 9.47 -0.14
C THR A 32 -1.12 9.17 1.05
N ASP A 33 -2.40 8.93 0.83
CA ASP A 33 -3.38 8.66 1.89
C ASP A 33 -3.06 7.32 2.57
N SER A 34 -2.82 6.27 1.80
CA SER A 34 -2.40 4.96 2.32
C SER A 34 -1.09 5.07 3.10
N TYR A 35 -0.13 5.88 2.63
CA TYR A 35 1.14 6.11 3.33
C TYR A 35 0.95 6.82 4.66
N ASN A 36 0.16 7.90 4.67
CA ASN A 36 -0.14 8.67 5.88
C ASN A 36 -0.92 7.87 6.92
N ALA A 37 -1.81 6.98 6.48
CA ALA A 37 -2.58 6.09 7.35
C ALA A 37 -1.75 4.95 7.96
N SER A 38 -0.52 4.71 7.50
CA SER A 38 0.29 3.57 7.93
C SER A 38 1.76 3.94 8.14
N LEU A 39 2.59 3.75 7.11
CA LEU A 39 4.05 3.77 7.17
C LEU A 39 4.63 5.13 7.61
N ALA A 40 3.91 6.23 7.36
CA ALA A 40 4.30 7.56 7.80
C ALA A 40 4.49 7.69 9.32
N THR A 41 3.81 6.86 10.12
CA THR A 41 3.93 6.82 11.58
C THR A 41 5.36 6.49 12.03
N TYR A 42 6.12 5.77 11.21
CA TYR A 42 7.47 5.31 11.51
C TYR A 42 8.57 6.14 10.83
N HIS A 43 8.20 7.16 10.06
CA HIS A 43 9.15 7.95 9.28
C HIS A 43 9.30 9.38 9.83
N PRO A 44 10.55 9.86 9.98
CA PRO A 44 10.80 11.27 10.29
C PRO A 44 10.23 12.20 9.21
N TRP A 45 10.00 13.46 9.60
CA TRP A 45 9.40 14.46 8.72
C TRP A 45 10.07 14.57 7.34
N VAL A 46 11.40 14.53 7.29
CA VAL A 46 12.16 14.63 6.03
C VAL A 46 11.88 13.46 5.08
N ILE A 47 11.77 12.24 5.61
CA ILE A 47 11.46 11.04 4.82
C ILE A 47 10.02 11.10 4.31
N ARG A 48 9.07 11.58 5.14
CA ARG A 48 7.69 11.79 4.70
C ARG A 48 7.61 12.77 3.53
N LYS A 49 8.35 13.87 3.58
CA LYS A 49 8.39 14.84 2.48
C LYS A 49 8.98 14.26 1.21
N ALA A 50 10.09 13.53 1.30
CA ALA A 50 10.68 12.86 0.14
C ALA A 50 9.72 11.84 -0.49
N ALA A 51 9.03 11.04 0.34
CA ALA A 51 8.03 10.08 -0.14
C ALA A 51 6.86 10.77 -0.87
N THR A 52 6.29 11.84 -0.29
CA THR A 52 5.22 12.61 -0.95
C THR A 52 5.66 13.20 -2.29
N VAL A 53 6.91 13.67 -2.40
CA VAL A 53 7.45 14.15 -3.68
C VAL A 53 7.53 13.01 -4.71
N ALA A 54 7.97 11.82 -4.31
CA ALA A 54 7.98 10.65 -5.19
C ALA A 54 6.57 10.25 -5.63
N PHE A 55 5.56 10.35 -4.76
CA PHE A 55 4.19 9.99 -5.14
C PHE A 55 3.60 10.91 -6.21
N CYS A 56 4.05 12.16 -6.31
CA CYS A 56 3.65 13.06 -7.38
C CYS A 56 4.08 12.60 -8.78
N THR A 57 5.03 11.67 -8.90
CA THR A 57 5.50 11.12 -10.18
C THR A 57 4.72 9.89 -10.61
N LEU A 58 3.75 9.43 -9.82
CA LEU A 58 2.92 8.27 -10.17
C LEU A 58 1.95 8.63 -11.32
N PRO A 59 1.74 7.72 -12.27
CA PRO A 59 0.80 7.94 -13.38
C PRO A 59 -0.66 7.93 -12.90
N PRO A 60 -1.63 8.33 -13.75
CA PRO A 60 -3.06 8.16 -13.46
C PRO A 60 -3.44 6.71 -13.13
N ARG A 61 -4.56 6.50 -12.44
CA ARG A 61 -4.96 5.17 -11.92
C ARG A 61 -5.03 4.10 -13.01
N ASN A 62 -5.74 4.37 -14.11
CA ASN A 62 -5.91 3.36 -15.16
C ASN A 62 -4.58 3.02 -15.84
N THR A 63 -3.73 4.02 -16.11
CA THR A 63 -2.36 3.78 -16.59
C THR A 63 -1.53 2.96 -15.59
N PHE A 64 -1.68 3.21 -14.29
CA PHE A 64 -1.00 2.40 -13.27
C PHE A 64 -1.47 0.94 -13.31
N LEU A 65 -2.78 0.70 -13.44
CA LEU A 65 -3.37 -0.63 -13.53
C LEU A 65 -2.94 -1.36 -14.81
N GLU A 66 -2.87 -0.67 -15.95
CA GLU A 66 -2.37 -1.22 -17.22
C GLU A 66 -0.90 -1.67 -17.11
N ILE A 67 -0.06 -0.91 -16.39
CA ILE A 67 1.35 -1.25 -16.16
C ILE A 67 1.50 -2.56 -15.36
N MET A 68 0.48 -2.97 -14.59
CA MET A 68 0.50 -4.27 -13.91
C MET A 68 0.50 -5.46 -14.88
N ASN A 69 0.21 -5.22 -16.17
CA ASN A 69 0.32 -6.19 -17.25
C ASN A 69 -0.50 -7.47 -17.02
N VAL A 70 -1.72 -7.30 -16.50
CA VAL A 70 -2.71 -8.36 -16.24
C VAL A 70 -3.99 -8.18 -17.08
N GLY A 71 -3.93 -7.33 -18.11
CA GLY A 71 -5.05 -7.03 -19.00
C GLY A 71 -5.58 -5.60 -18.82
N THR A 72 -6.90 -5.43 -18.94
CA THR A 72 -7.57 -4.13 -18.77
C THR A 72 -7.53 -3.66 -17.30
N PRO A 73 -7.79 -2.37 -17.02
CA PRO A 73 -7.93 -1.89 -15.64
C PRO A 73 -8.94 -2.69 -14.80
N GLU A 74 -10.03 -3.16 -15.40
CA GLU A 74 -11.06 -3.98 -14.74
C GLU A 74 -10.53 -5.38 -14.38
N GLU A 75 -9.77 -6.00 -15.28
CA GLU A 75 -9.10 -7.28 -15.03
C GLU A 75 -8.04 -7.15 -13.93
N ALA A 76 -7.30 -6.04 -13.92
CA ALA A 76 -6.36 -5.72 -12.85
C ALA A 76 -7.07 -5.53 -11.49
N VAL A 77 -8.22 -4.85 -11.47
CA VAL A 77 -9.04 -4.69 -10.25
C VAL A 77 -9.55 -6.04 -9.76
N ALA A 78 -10.01 -6.92 -10.65
CA ALA A 78 -10.44 -8.27 -10.29
C ALA A 78 -9.28 -9.09 -9.69
N MET A 79 -8.12 -9.08 -10.35
CA MET A 79 -6.90 -9.75 -9.85
C MET A 79 -6.49 -9.23 -8.47
N LEU A 80 -6.54 -7.90 -8.25
CA LEU A 80 -6.28 -7.31 -6.93
C LEU A 80 -7.27 -7.84 -5.88
N GLY A 81 -8.53 -8.03 -6.23
CA GLY A 81 -9.55 -8.62 -5.36
C GLY A 81 -9.25 -10.06 -4.95
N GLU A 82 -8.62 -10.84 -5.82
CA GLU A 82 -8.18 -12.21 -5.52
C GLU A 82 -6.88 -12.25 -4.70
N ALA A 83 -5.93 -11.34 -4.99
CA ALA A 83 -4.61 -11.35 -4.38
C ALA A 83 -4.55 -10.71 -2.98
N LEU A 84 -5.31 -9.64 -2.75
CA LEU A 84 -5.28 -8.86 -1.50
C LEU A 84 -5.62 -9.67 -0.23
N PRO A 85 -6.57 -10.62 -0.24
CA PRO A 85 -6.82 -11.49 0.91
C PRO A 85 -5.56 -12.19 1.41
N TYR A 86 -4.70 -12.70 0.52
CA TYR A 86 -3.46 -13.36 0.92
C TYR A 86 -2.47 -12.41 1.59
N ILE A 87 -2.36 -11.18 1.09
CA ILE A 87 -1.53 -10.13 1.71
C ILE A 87 -2.06 -9.83 3.12
N ARG A 88 -3.39 -9.70 3.26
CA ARG A 88 -4.04 -9.42 4.54
C ARG A 88 -3.81 -10.54 5.56
N ASP A 89 -3.87 -11.80 5.12
CA ASP A 89 -3.66 -12.95 6.00
C ASP A 89 -2.21 -13.02 6.48
N VAL A 90 -1.23 -12.85 5.57
CA VAL A 90 0.20 -12.80 5.93
C VAL A 90 0.49 -11.64 6.88
N TYR A 91 -0.07 -10.45 6.62
CA TYR A 91 0.04 -9.31 7.51
C TYR A 91 -0.59 -9.60 8.88
N GLY A 92 -1.80 -10.16 8.92
CA GLY A 92 -2.52 -10.48 10.17
C GLY A 92 -1.73 -11.45 11.06
N ILE A 93 -1.28 -12.56 10.49
CA ILE A 93 -0.48 -13.57 11.21
C ILE A 93 0.82 -12.96 11.74
N THR A 94 1.53 -12.20 10.90
CA THR A 94 2.79 -11.56 11.29
C THR A 94 2.57 -10.49 12.36
N GLN A 95 1.53 -9.68 12.23
CA GLN A 95 1.17 -8.64 13.19
C GLN A 95 0.87 -9.25 14.56
N GLU A 96 0.09 -10.33 14.59
CA GLU A 96 -0.24 -11.04 15.82
C GLU A 96 1.02 -11.61 16.48
N LEU A 97 1.87 -12.30 15.73
CA LEU A 97 3.12 -12.85 16.25
C LEU A 97 4.02 -11.76 16.87
N PHE A 98 4.18 -10.63 16.18
CA PHE A 98 4.99 -9.52 16.70
C PHE A 98 4.36 -8.89 17.94
N ALA A 99 3.03 -8.78 18.01
CA ALA A 99 2.31 -8.27 19.17
C ALA A 99 2.48 -9.20 20.39
N GLN A 100 2.28 -10.51 20.21
CA GLN A 100 2.41 -11.53 21.25
C GLN A 100 3.80 -11.49 21.91
N HIS A 101 4.85 -11.23 21.12
CA HIS A 101 6.23 -11.16 21.61
C HIS A 101 6.73 -9.73 21.93
N LYS A 102 5.86 -8.71 21.87
CA LYS A 102 6.20 -7.29 22.12
C LYS A 102 7.32 -6.76 21.21
N LEU A 103 7.33 -7.20 19.95
CA LEU A 103 8.34 -6.87 18.95
C LEU A 103 7.90 -5.76 17.97
N LEU A 104 6.72 -5.16 18.17
CA LEU A 104 6.18 -4.14 17.25
C LEU A 104 7.00 -2.83 17.24
N ASP A 105 7.82 -2.59 18.26
CA ASP A 105 8.57 -1.36 18.47
C ASP A 105 10.09 -1.57 18.49
N LEU A 106 10.59 -2.66 17.87
CA LEU A 106 12.03 -2.87 17.76
C LEU A 106 12.73 -1.65 17.13
N PRO A 107 13.84 -1.18 17.73
CA PRO A 107 14.55 0.02 17.30
C PRO A 107 15.14 -0.13 15.90
#